data_AF-A0A815QS80-F1
#
_entry.id   AF-A0A815QS80-F1
#
_cell.length_a   1.000
_cell.length_b   1.000
_cell.length_c   1.000
_cell.angle_alpha   90.00
_cell.angle_beta   90.00
_cell.angle_gamma   90.00
#
_symmetry.space_group_name_H-M   'P 1'
#
loop_
_entity.id
_entity.type
_entity.pdbx_description
1 polymer ?
#
loop_
_entity_poly.entity_id
_entity_poly.type
_entity_poly.pdbx_seq_one_letter_code
_entity_poly.pdbx_strand_id
1 'polypeptide(L)'
;LRQLPIPLVTFDIHTQLLELRPTSLCVTTIRPIIRRLPPAHFHTLKYLSEHLLNVSQHSTRNQMTIENLSIVFAPTIMRSENPDPMIGLKNAKSIQRLLEIIIEQSHEIFAP
;
A
#
# COMPACT_ATOMS: atom_id res chain seq x y z
N LEU A 1 11.76 5.02 -5.02
CA LEU A 1 10.26 4.99 -4.98
C LEU A 1 9.65 6.39 -4.98
N ARG A 2 10.01 7.30 -4.06
CA ARG A 2 9.45 8.67 -4.02
C ARG A 2 9.67 9.50 -5.30
N GLN A 3 10.79 9.30 -5.99
CA GLN A 3 11.17 10.03 -7.20
C GLN A 3 10.56 9.48 -8.50
N LEU A 4 9.83 8.35 -8.45
CA LEU A 4 9.16 7.84 -9.64
C LEU A 4 8.18 8.90 -10.16
N PRO A 5 8.04 9.14 -11.47
CA PRO A 5 7.06 10.08 -11.99
C PRO A 5 5.63 9.64 -11.65
N ILE A 6 5.37 8.34 -11.79
CA ILE A 6 4.12 7.68 -11.37
C ILE A 6 4.41 6.90 -10.08
N PRO A 7 3.59 7.04 -9.03
CA PRO A 7 3.77 6.27 -7.79
C PRO A 7 3.71 4.76 -8.03
N LEU A 8 4.27 3.99 -7.09
CA LEU A 8 4.31 2.53 -7.20
C LEU A 8 2.90 1.94 -7.28
N VAL A 9 1.99 2.40 -6.42
CA VAL A 9 0.55 2.24 -6.62
C VAL A 9 0.11 3.39 -7.53
N THR A 10 -0.20 3.09 -8.79
CA THR A 10 -0.55 4.11 -9.79
C THR A 10 -1.77 4.92 -9.37
N PHE A 11 -1.91 6.14 -9.89
CA PHE A 11 -2.96 7.07 -9.46
C PHE A 11 -4.38 6.50 -9.61
N ASP A 12 -4.64 5.76 -10.70
CA ASP A 12 -5.92 5.11 -10.96
C ASP A 12 -6.23 3.98 -9.95
N ILE A 13 -5.22 3.20 -9.58
CA ILE A 13 -5.35 2.12 -8.59
C ILE A 13 -5.49 2.69 -7.18
N HIS A 14 -4.74 3.75 -6.86
CA HIS A 14 -4.86 4.46 -5.60
C HIS A 14 -6.28 5.00 -5.37
N THR A 15 -6.88 5.65 -6.39
CA THR A 15 -8.25 6.17 -6.30
C THR A 15 -9.27 5.05 -6.06
N GLN A 16 -9.18 3.95 -6.81
CA GLN A 16 -10.08 2.81 -6.62
C GLN A 16 -9.96 2.16 -5.24
N LEU A 17 -8.75 2.07 -4.70
CA LEU A 17 -8.53 1.55 -3.35
C LEU A 17 -9.14 2.46 -2.28
N LEU A 18 -9.09 3.78 -2.47
CA LEU A 18 -9.69 4.76 -1.55
C LEU A 18 -11.22 4.79 -1.60
N GLU A 19 -11.82 4.37 -2.71
CA GLU A 19 -13.27 4.24 -2.85
C GLU A 19 -13.83 3.04 -2.08
N LEU A 20 -12.97 2.09 -1.67
CA LEU A 20 -13.39 0.99 -0.81
C LEU A 20 -13.80 1.51 0.57
N ARG A 21 -14.96 1.06 1.05
CA ARG A 21 -15.41 1.35 2.41
C ARG A 21 -14.47 0.67 3.42
N PRO A 22 -14.16 1.29 4.58
CA PRO A 22 -13.30 0.69 5.59
C PRO A 22 -13.76 -0.71 6.04
N THR A 23 -15.07 -0.94 6.09
CA THR A 23 -15.68 -2.24 6.44
C THR A 23 -15.51 -3.33 5.38
N SER A 24 -15.11 -2.94 4.16
CA SER A 24 -14.92 -3.85 3.03
C SER A 24 -13.45 -4.11 2.70
N LEU A 25 -12.51 -3.56 3.47
CA LEU A 25 -11.07 -3.73 3.23
C LEU A 25 -10.62 -5.14 3.63
N CYS A 26 -10.45 -6.00 2.63
CA CYS A 26 -9.92 -7.36 2.80
C CYS A 26 -9.29 -7.85 1.50
N VAL A 27 -8.68 -9.05 1.53
CA VAL A 27 -8.00 -9.63 0.36
C VAL A 27 -8.92 -9.72 -0.85
N THR A 28 -10.19 -10.12 -0.68
CA THR A 28 -11.11 -10.35 -1.80
C THR A 28 -11.50 -9.07 -2.54
N THR A 29 -11.46 -7.91 -1.88
CA THR A 29 -11.75 -6.61 -2.50
C THR A 29 -10.49 -5.93 -3.04
N ILE A 30 -9.36 -6.07 -2.35
CA ILE A 30 -8.09 -5.42 -2.72
C ILE A 30 -7.38 -6.15 -3.88
N ARG A 31 -7.35 -7.48 -3.86
CA ARG A 31 -6.65 -8.32 -4.85
C ARG A 31 -7.04 -8.00 -6.31
N PRO A 32 -8.33 -7.95 -6.71
CA PRO A 32 -8.69 -7.66 -8.09
C PRO A 32 -8.25 -6.26 -8.55
N ILE A 33 -8.20 -5.28 -7.63
CA ILE A 33 -7.75 -3.92 -7.92
C ILE A 33 -6.23 -3.90 -8.10
N ILE A 34 -5.47 -4.51 -7.18
CA ILE A 34 -4.00 -4.60 -7.27
C ILE A 34 -3.54 -5.33 -8.54
N ARG A 35 -4.27 -6.35 -8.99
CA ARG A 35 -3.97 -7.10 -10.23
C ARG A 35 -4.04 -6.26 -11.51
N ARG A 36 -4.65 -5.07 -11.46
CA ARG A 36 -4.72 -4.15 -12.60
C ARG A 36 -3.47 -3.27 -12.73
N LEU A 37 -2.54 -3.31 -11.76
CA LEU A 37 -1.27 -2.59 -11.86
C LEU A 37 -0.47 -3.07 -13.09
N PRO A 38 0.28 -2.17 -13.75
CA PRO A 38 1.24 -2.57 -14.77
C PRO A 38 2.25 -3.59 -14.22
N PRO A 39 2.77 -4.53 -15.03
CA PRO A 39 3.61 -5.63 -14.55
C PRO A 39 4.79 -5.18 -13.67
N ALA A 40 5.51 -4.11 -14.06
CA ALA A 40 6.63 -3.61 -13.27
C ALA A 40 6.19 -3.10 -11.88
N HIS A 41 5.04 -2.42 -11.81
CA HIS A 41 4.48 -1.91 -10.55
C HIS A 41 3.99 -3.05 -9.67
N PHE A 42 3.27 -4.02 -10.25
CA PHE A 42 2.76 -5.19 -9.54
C PHE A 42 3.89 -6.00 -8.89
N HIS A 43 4.92 -6.38 -9.65
CA HIS A 43 6.03 -7.18 -9.13
C HIS A 43 6.87 -6.40 -8.11
N THR A 44 7.07 -5.10 -8.33
CA THR A 44 7.78 -4.25 -7.36
C THR A 44 7.00 -4.12 -6.06
N LEU A 45 5.67 -3.93 -6.12
CA LEU A 45 4.82 -3.85 -4.94
C LEU A 45 4.79 -5.18 -4.18
N LYS A 46 4.70 -6.31 -4.89
CA LYS A 46 4.81 -7.66 -4.30
C LYS A 46 6.12 -7.82 -3.53
N TYR A 47 7.24 -7.58 -4.19
CA TYR A 47 8.55 -7.74 -3.55
C TYR A 47 8.70 -6.83 -2.34
N LEU A 48 8.27 -5.57 -2.47
CA LEU A 48 8.32 -4.61 -1.37
C LEU A 48 7.44 -5.06 -0.20
N SER A 49 6.18 -5.46 -0.43
CA SER A 49 5.27 -5.85 0.65
C SER A 49 5.75 -7.10 1.39
N GLU A 50 6.27 -8.10 0.67
CA GLU A 50 6.89 -9.31 1.26
C GLU A 50 8.14 -8.95 2.06
N HIS A 51 8.98 -8.03 1.56
CA HIS A 51 10.15 -7.55 2.29
C HIS A 51 9.76 -6.82 3.58
N LEU A 52 8.78 -5.92 3.53
CA LEU A 52 8.29 -5.19 4.70
C LEU A 52 7.66 -6.14 5.73
N LEU A 53 6.96 -7.19 5.27
CA LEU A 53 6.45 -8.24 6.16
C LEU A 53 7.61 -8.91 6.91
N ASN A 54 8.67 -9.32 6.21
CA ASN A 54 9.87 -9.90 6.85
C ASN A 54 10.56 -8.93 7.82
N VAL A 55 10.64 -7.64 7.50
CA VAL A 55 11.18 -6.61 8.42
C VAL A 55 10.35 -6.56 9.71
N SER A 56 9.02 -6.63 9.58
CA SER A 56 8.11 -6.54 10.74
C SER A 56 8.19 -7.73 11.68
N GLN A 57 8.57 -8.92 11.17
CA GLN A 57 8.82 -10.11 11.98
C GLN A 57 10.01 -9.94 12.95
N HIS A 58 10.88 -8.96 12.70
CA HIS A 58 12.01 -8.61 13.55
C HIS A 58 11.75 -7.38 14.44
N SER A 59 10.47 -6.99 14.59
CA SER A 59 10.03 -5.79 15.33
C SER A 59 10.51 -5.73 16.77
N THR A 60 10.73 -6.86 17.44
CA THR A 60 11.30 -6.91 18.80
C THR A 60 12.71 -6.31 18.89
N ARG A 61 13.47 -6.30 17.78
CA ARG A 61 14.82 -5.73 17.70
C ARG A 61 14.86 -4.39 16.96
N ASN A 62 14.20 -4.30 15.81
CA ASN A 62 14.27 -3.11 14.95
C ASN A 62 13.16 -2.06 15.25
N GLN A 63 12.20 -2.39 16.13
CA GLN A 63 11.07 -1.53 16.51
C GLN A 63 10.12 -1.16 15.35
N MET A 64 10.23 -1.84 14.20
CA MET A 64 9.40 -1.59 13.02
C MET A 64 8.24 -2.58 12.96
N THR A 65 7.09 -2.22 13.52
CA THR A 65 5.83 -2.95 13.32
C THR A 65 5.26 -2.72 11.91
N ILE A 66 4.27 -3.52 11.49
CA ILE A 66 3.54 -3.29 10.23
C ILE A 66 2.92 -1.89 10.20
N GLU A 67 2.39 -1.42 11.34
CA GLU A 67 1.87 -0.07 11.51
C GLU A 67 2.95 0.99 11.26
N ASN A 68 4.11 0.88 11.94
CA ASN A 68 5.23 1.83 11.77
C ASN A 68 5.74 1.86 10.33
N LEU A 69 5.87 0.69 9.69
CA LEU A 69 6.25 0.60 8.29
C LEU A 69 5.21 1.26 7.38
N SER A 70 3.92 1.05 7.66
CA SER A 70 2.84 1.62 6.86
C SER A 70 2.78 3.14 6.95
N ILE A 71 3.02 3.71 8.13
CA ILE A 71 3.13 5.17 8.32
C ILE A 71 4.24 5.77 7.43
N VAL A 72 5.40 5.11 7.36
CA VAL A 72 6.56 5.61 6.59
C VAL A 72 6.37 5.40 5.08
N PHE A 73 5.88 4.23 4.68
CA PHE A 73 5.85 3.85 3.27
C PHE A 73 4.59 4.32 2.54
N ALA A 74 3.42 4.41 3.18
CA ALA A 74 2.17 4.74 2.50
C ALA A 74 2.24 6.07 1.72
N PRO A 75 2.74 7.19 2.30
CA PRO A 75 2.87 8.45 1.56
C PRO A 75 3.87 8.38 0.39
N THR A 76 4.81 7.43 0.43
CA THR A 76 5.84 7.26 -0.60
C THR A 76 5.31 6.47 -1.80
N ILE A 77 4.47 5.46 -1.56
CA ILE A 77 4.02 4.50 -2.59
C ILE A 77 2.61 4.78 -3.11
N MET A 78 1.76 5.46 -2.34
CA MET A 78 0.36 5.80 -2.64
C MET A 78 0.18 7.32 -2.62
N ARG A 79 0.62 8.00 -3.68
CA ARG A 79 0.55 9.46 -3.77
C ARG A 79 -0.77 9.90 -4.40
N SER A 80 -1.35 10.97 -3.86
CA SER A 80 -2.46 11.68 -4.48
C SER A 80 -1.99 12.38 -5.76
N GLU A 81 -2.81 12.32 -6.81
CA GLU A 81 -2.63 13.16 -8.00
C GLU A 81 -3.07 14.61 -7.72
N ASN A 82 -3.98 14.81 -6.75
CA ASN A 82 -4.40 16.13 -6.34
C ASN A 82 -3.30 16.81 -5.50
N PRO A 83 -2.84 18.02 -5.89
CA PRO A 83 -1.78 18.74 -5.19
C PRO A 83 -2.21 19.35 -3.85
N ASP A 84 -3.52 19.38 -3.54
CA ASP A 84 -4.01 19.90 -2.27
C ASP A 84 -3.54 19.04 -1.08
N PRO A 85 -2.71 19.59 -0.17
CA PRO A 85 -2.21 18.84 0.99
C PRO A 85 -3.34 18.39 1.94
N MET A 86 -4.49 19.06 1.95
CA MET A 86 -5.63 18.68 2.79
C MET A 86 -6.22 17.33 2.38
N ILE A 87 -6.20 16.99 1.08
CA ILE A 87 -6.67 15.70 0.59
C ILE A 87 -5.73 14.58 1.06
N GLY A 88 -4.42 14.82 0.99
CA GLY A 88 -3.42 13.89 1.53
C GLY A 88 -3.62 13.62 3.02
N LEU A 89 -3.85 14.67 3.81
CA LEU A 89 -4.10 14.56 5.25
C LEU A 89 -5.42 13.82 5.55
N LYS A 90 -6.49 14.12 4.82
CA LYS A 90 -7.80 13.45 4.98
C LYS A 90 -7.71 11.95 4.73
N ASN A 91 -6.93 11.54 3.72
CA ASN A 91 -6.81 10.14 3.31
C ASN A 91 -5.67 9.39 4.00
N ALA A 92 -4.83 10.06 4.80
CA ALA A 92 -3.63 9.50 5.42
C ALA A 92 -3.89 8.19 6.19
N LYS A 93 -4.93 8.16 7.03
CA LYS A 93 -5.32 6.96 7.79
C LYS A 93 -5.79 5.83 6.88
N SER A 94 -6.53 6.14 5.81
CA SER A 94 -7.02 5.15 4.86
C SER A 94 -5.88 4.52 4.07
N ILE A 95 -4.95 5.32 3.55
CA ILE A 95 -3.79 4.79 2.81
C ILE A 95 -2.84 4.01 3.72
N GLN A 96 -2.68 4.42 4.98
CA GLN A 96 -1.93 3.65 5.97
C GLN A 96 -2.58 2.28 6.16
N ARG A 97 -3.89 2.25 6.45
CA ARG A 97 -4.62 0.98 6.67
C ARG A 97 -4.59 0.06 5.44
N LEU A 98 -4.72 0.64 4.24
CA LEU A 98 -4.58 -0.10 2.99
C LEU A 98 -3.20 -0.77 2.89
N LEU A 99 -2.14 -0.04 3.19
CA LEU A 99 -0.80 -0.58 3.14
C LEU A 99 -0.54 -1.65 4.22
N GLU A 100 -1.09 -1.48 5.43
CA GLU A 100 -1.00 -2.51 6.47
C GLU A 100 -1.54 -3.85 5.97
N ILE A 101 -2.74 -3.85 5.35
CA ILE A 101 -3.36 -5.06 4.81
C ILE A 101 -2.53 -5.62 3.64
N ILE A 102 -1.98 -4.77 2.78
CA ILE A 102 -1.12 -5.22 1.66
C ILE A 102 0.15 -5.90 2.16
N ILE A 103 0.74 -5.41 3.26
CA ILE A 103 1.93 -6.02 3.88
C ILE A 103 1.54 -7.32 4.58
N GLU A 104 0.54 -7.27 5.45
CA GLU A 104 0.08 -8.38 6.30
C GLU A 104 -0.43 -9.57 5.47
N GLN A 105 -1.11 -9.30 4.36
CA GLN A 105 -1.73 -10.32 3.48
C GLN A 105 -1.03 -10.40 2.12
N SER A 106 0.25 -10.04 2.05
CA SER A 106 1.02 -10.00 0.79
C SER A 106 0.96 -11.33 0.02
N HIS A 107 1.18 -12.46 0.70
CA HIS A 107 1.15 -13.77 0.03
C HIS A 107 -0.21 -14.08 -0.63
N GLU A 108 -1.32 -13.75 0.01
CA GLU A 108 -2.68 -14.00 -0.51
C GLU A 108 -3.07 -13.00 -1.62
N ILE A 109 -2.72 -11.72 -1.45
CA ILE A 109 -3.01 -10.66 -2.43
C ILE A 109 -2.25 -10.93 -3.74
N PHE A 110 -0.98 -11.35 -3.64
CA PHE A 110 -0.10 -11.55 -4.80
C PHE A 110 0.01 -13.02 -5.24
N ALA A 111 -0.79 -13.92 -4.69
CA ALA A 111 -0.91 -15.30 -5.15
C ALA A 111 -1.30 -15.34 -6.66
N PRO A 112 -0.85 -16.35 -7.41
CA PRO A 112 -1.18 -16.55 -8.82
C PRO A 112 -2.68 -16.69 -9.09
#